data_AF-J9FS21-F1
#
_entry.id   AF-J9FS21-F1
#
_cell.length_a   1.000
_cell.length_b   1.000
_cell.length_c   1.000
_cell.angle_alpha   90.00
_cell.angle_beta   90.00
_cell.angle_gamma   90.00
#
_symmetry.space_group_name_H-M   'P 1'
#
loop_
_entity.id
_entity.type
_entity.pdbx_description
1 polymer ?
#
loop_
_entity_poly.entity_id
_entity_poly.type
_entity_poly.pdbx_seq_one_letter_code
_entity_poly.pdbx_strand_id
1 'polypeptide(L)'
;IYNVENLGNTINNYAQRAAVAAETKVSEWINDIIRFIGELIFQMSYYGILVAQRIFMAIMMIFCPIMFSLSLAPPWSSAWSQWMSKFLSLSLWVSVSAILH
;
A
#
# COMPACT_ATOMS: atom_id res chain seq x y z
N ILE A 1 28.45 42.24 38.73
CA ILE A 1 28.90 40.87 38.35
C ILE A 1 27.72 39.88 38.44
N TYR A 2 26.89 39.89 39.50
CA TYR A 2 25.70 39.01 39.63
C TYR A 2 24.59 39.17 38.57
N ASN A 3 24.46 40.34 37.92
CA ASN A 3 23.37 40.58 36.96
C ASN A 3 23.60 39.90 35.59
N VAL A 4 24.86 39.75 35.16
CA VAL A 4 25.22 39.15 33.87
C VAL A 4 25.15 37.62 33.88
N GLU A 5 25.42 36.98 35.01
CA GLU A 5 25.23 35.54 35.20
C GLU A 5 23.73 35.16 35.19
N ASN A 6 22.88 36.00 35.79
CA ASN A 6 21.44 35.79 35.80
C ASN A 6 20.82 35.99 34.40
N LEU A 7 21.29 37.00 33.64
CA LEU A 7 20.97 37.18 32.22
C LEU A 7 21.43 35.99 31.37
N GLY A 8 22.64 35.47 31.58
CA GLY A 8 23.16 34.29 30.89
C GLY A 8 22.35 33.02 31.16
N ASN A 9 21.90 32.80 32.40
CA ASN A 9 21.01 31.69 32.74
C ASN A 9 19.61 31.84 32.13
N THR A 10 19.09 33.06 32.06
CA THR A 10 17.77 33.32 31.43
C THR A 10 17.81 33.12 29.91
N ILE A 11 18.90 33.54 29.26
CA ILE A 11 19.15 33.32 27.82
C ILE A 11 19.33 31.83 27.52
N ASN A 12 20.10 31.10 28.34
CA ASN A 12 20.23 29.65 28.20
C ASN A 12 18.87 28.95 28.36
N ASN A 13 18.04 29.32 29.34
CA ASN A 13 16.71 28.73 29.51
C ASN A 13 15.75 29.04 28.34
N TYR A 14 15.83 30.23 27.73
CA TYR A 14 15.06 30.56 26.53
C TYR A 14 15.59 29.85 25.28
N ALA A 15 16.92 29.73 25.14
CA ALA A 15 17.54 28.95 24.08
C ALA A 15 17.21 27.46 24.21
N GLN A 16 17.17 26.92 25.43
CA GLN A 16 16.76 25.55 25.71
C GLN A 16 15.27 25.35 25.41
N ARG A 17 14.41 26.32 25.75
CA ARG A 17 12.98 26.27 25.38
C ARG A 17 12.76 26.40 23.87
N ALA A 18 13.55 27.22 23.19
CA ALA A 18 13.52 27.34 21.73
C ALA A 18 14.07 26.08 21.05
N ALA A 19 15.10 25.45 21.62
CA ALA A 19 15.64 24.17 21.17
C ALA A 19 14.63 23.04 21.38
N VAL A 20 13.99 22.96 22.54
CA VAL A 20 12.93 21.98 22.82
C VAL A 20 11.70 22.20 21.93
N ALA A 21 11.34 23.46 21.64
CA ALA A 21 10.28 23.78 20.69
C ALA A 21 10.65 23.42 19.24
N ALA A 22 11.91 23.60 18.85
CA ALA A 22 12.42 23.18 17.55
C ALA A 22 12.47 21.64 17.44
N GLU A 23 12.92 20.94 18.48
CA GLU A 23 12.92 19.48 18.56
C GLU A 23 11.51 18.90 18.44
N THR A 24 10.51 19.56 19.05
CA THR A 24 9.10 19.16 18.96
C THR A 24 8.58 19.33 17.53
N LYS A 25 8.82 20.48 16.90
CA LYS A 25 8.40 20.73 15.50
C LYS A 25 9.06 19.79 14.50
N VAL A 26 10.34 19.46 14.71
CA VAL A 26 11.06 18.50 13.87
C VAL A 26 10.50 17.09 14.05
N SER A 27 10.11 16.72 15.28
CA SER A 27 9.48 15.42 15.55
C SER A 27 8.11 15.28 14.91
N GLU A 28 7.27 16.32 14.98
CA GLU A 28 5.98 16.38 14.29
C GLU A 28 6.16 16.26 12.77
N TRP A 29 7.12 17.01 12.21
CA TRP A 29 7.41 16.99 10.78
C TRP A 29 7.88 15.62 10.28
N ILE A 30 8.72 14.92 11.06
CA ILE A 30 9.17 13.55 10.72
C ILE A 30 7.98 12.58 10.74
N ASN A 31 7.07 12.72 11.71
CA ASN A 31 5.90 11.87 11.80
C ASN A 31 4.96 12.04 10.59
N ASP A 32 4.75 13.29 10.15
CA ASP A 32 3.94 13.58 8.97
C ASP A 32 4.57 13.00 7.69
N ILE A 33 5.89 13.04 7.56
CA ILE A 33 6.60 12.43 6.42
C ILE A 33 6.42 10.92 6.39
N ILE A 34 6.58 10.25 7.53
CA ILE A 34 6.42 8.80 7.62
C ILE A 34 4.98 8.42 7.24
N ARG A 35 4.00 9.17 7.73
CA ARG A 35 2.59 8.98 7.38
C ARG A 35 2.35 9.19 5.88
N PHE A 36 2.92 10.24 5.30
CA PHE A 36 2.77 10.54 3.87
C PHE A 36 3.37 9.46 2.97
N ILE A 37 4.57 8.96 3.31
CA ILE A 37 5.20 7.85 2.57
C ILE A 37 4.36 6.57 2.71
N GLY A 38 3.85 6.29 3.92
CA GLY A 38 2.95 5.16 4.15
C GLY A 38 1.68 5.23 3.31
N GLU A 39 1.02 6.40 3.27
CA GLU A 39 -0.19 6.64 2.48
C GLU A 39 0.08 6.52 0.97
N LEU A 40 1.21 7.07 0.48
CA LEU A 40 1.61 6.96 -0.93
C LEU A 40 1.88 5.50 -1.36
N ILE A 41 2.65 4.74 -0.57
CA ILE A 41 2.94 3.33 -0.88
C ILE A 41 1.65 2.51 -0.85
N PHE A 42 0.75 2.80 0.08
CA PHE A 42 -0.52 2.08 0.20
C PHE A 42 -1.42 2.32 -1.02
N GLN A 43 -1.53 3.57 -1.48
CA GLN A 43 -2.28 3.90 -2.70
C GLN A 43 -1.66 3.28 -3.95
N MET A 44 -0.34 3.39 -4.13
CA MET A 44 0.35 2.84 -5.30
C MET A 44 0.29 1.31 -5.33
N SER A 45 0.41 0.64 -4.18
CA SER A 45 0.29 -0.82 -4.07
C SER A 45 -1.12 -1.31 -4.41
N TYR A 46 -2.15 -0.57 -4.00
CA TYR A 46 -3.54 -0.88 -4.34
C TYR A 46 -3.77 -0.84 -5.86
N TYR A 47 -3.32 0.22 -6.55
CA TYR A 47 -3.40 0.30 -8.01
C TYR A 47 -2.53 -0.78 -8.70
N GLY A 48 -1.37 -1.12 -8.12
CA GLY A 48 -0.50 -2.18 -8.62
C GLY A 48 -1.17 -3.56 -8.63
N ILE A 49 -1.92 -3.89 -7.57
CA ILE A 49 -2.68 -5.14 -7.47
C ILE A 49 -3.79 -5.18 -8.53
N LEU A 50 -4.52 -4.08 -8.72
CA LEU A 50 -5.57 -4.00 -9.74
C LEU A 50 -5.01 -4.18 -11.16
N VAL A 51 -3.88 -3.55 -11.49
CA VAL A 51 -3.24 -3.68 -12.81
C VAL A 51 -2.71 -5.11 -13.03
N ALA A 52 -2.00 -5.68 -12.06
CA ALA A 52 -1.50 -7.05 -12.14
C ALA A 52 -2.62 -8.06 -12.40
N GLN A 53 -3.76 -7.88 -11.73
CA GLN A 53 -4.93 -8.73 -11.87
C GLN A 53 -5.61 -8.60 -13.24
N ARG A 54 -5.65 -7.40 -13.84
CA ARG A 54 -6.16 -7.20 -15.21
C ARG A 54 -5.29 -7.90 -16.24
N ILE A 55 -3.97 -7.84 -16.10
CA ILE A 55 -3.02 -8.56 -16.96
C ILE A 55 -3.23 -10.08 -16.81
N PHE A 56 -3.38 -10.57 -15.58
CA PHE A 56 -3.63 -12.00 -15.32
C PHE A 56 -4.94 -12.49 -15.94
N MET A 57 -6.04 -11.72 -15.83
CA MET A 57 -7.32 -12.06 -16.45
C MET A 57 -7.25 -12.05 -17.98
N ALA A 58 -6.51 -11.11 -18.58
CA ALA A 58 -6.31 -11.06 -20.03
C ALA A 58 -5.56 -12.30 -20.54
N ILE A 59 -4.50 -12.70 -19.82
CA ILE A 59 -3.75 -13.92 -20.12
C ILE A 59 -4.67 -15.15 -19.99
N MET A 60 -5.44 -15.25 -18.90
CA MET A 60 -6.38 -16.36 -18.73
C MET A 60 -7.40 -16.43 -19.88
N MET A 61 -8.00 -15.32 -20.32
CA MET A 61 -8.94 -15.34 -21.45
C MET A 61 -8.33 -15.90 -22.75
N ILE A 62 -7.04 -15.71 -23.01
CA ILE A 62 -6.36 -16.26 -24.19
C ILE A 62 -6.20 -17.79 -24.10
N PHE A 63 -5.95 -18.32 -22.90
CA PHE A 63 -5.80 -19.77 -22.66
C PHE A 63 -7.13 -20.52 -22.46
N CYS A 64 -8.25 -19.79 -22.39
CA CYS A 64 -9.61 -20.30 -22.25
C CYS A 64 -9.97 -21.42 -23.27
N PRO A 65 -9.83 -21.23 -24.60
CA PRO A 65 -10.17 -22.26 -25.58
C PRO A 65 -9.29 -23.51 -25.48
N ILE A 66 -8.02 -23.37 -25.04
CA ILE A 66 -7.10 -24.50 -24.87
C ILE A 66 -7.56 -25.39 -23.72
N MET A 67 -7.92 -24.80 -22.57
CA MET A 67 -8.39 -25.57 -21.41
C MET A 67 -9.79 -26.14 -21.62
N PHE A 68 -10.63 -25.47 -22.41
CA PHE A 68 -11.91 -26.01 -22.86
C PHE A 68 -11.73 -27.25 -23.75
N SER A 69 -10.79 -27.19 -24.70
CA SER A 69 -10.50 -28.34 -25.58
C SER A 69 -9.96 -29.56 -24.80
N LEU A 70 -9.15 -29.35 -23.76
CA LEU A 70 -8.63 -30.41 -22.88
C LEU A 70 -9.71 -31.03 -21.99
N SER A 71 -10.75 -30.29 -21.63
CA SER A 71 -11.88 -30.81 -20.85
C SER A 71 -12.77 -31.80 -21.61
N LEU A 72 -12.70 -31.81 -22.94
CA LEU A 72 -13.38 -32.83 -23.75
C LEU A 72 -12.71 -34.21 -23.62
N ALA A 73 -11.46 -34.28 -23.15
CA ALA A 73 -10.79 -35.54 -22.89
C ALA A 73 -11.29 -36.13 -21.55
N PRO A 74 -11.78 -37.39 -21.52
CA PRO A 74 -12.29 -38.03 -20.30
C PRO A 74 -11.35 -37.98 -19.07
N PRO A 75 -10.01 -38.05 -19.19
CA PRO A 75 -9.12 -37.90 -18.03
C PRO A 75 -8.99 -36.46 -17.49
N TRP A 76 -9.36 -35.43 -18.28
CA TRP A 76 -9.14 -34.01 -17.95
C TRP A 76 -10.41 -33.17 -17.93
N SER A 77 -11.58 -33.81 -17.86
CA SER A 77 -12.87 -33.10 -17.78
C SER A 77 -12.93 -32.06 -16.65
N SER A 78 -12.27 -32.33 -15.52
CA SER A 78 -12.18 -31.43 -14.37
C SER A 78 -11.24 -30.23 -14.55
N ALA A 79 -10.36 -30.24 -15.58
CA ALA A 79 -9.39 -29.17 -15.82
C ALA A 79 -10.07 -27.83 -16.12
N TRP A 80 -11.18 -27.86 -16.85
CA TRP A 80 -11.99 -26.67 -17.13
C TRP A 80 -12.68 -26.12 -15.88
N SER A 81 -13.21 -26.99 -15.02
CA SER A 81 -13.84 -26.58 -13.76
C SER A 81 -12.84 -25.95 -12.79
N GLN A 82 -11.64 -26.55 -12.64
CA GLN A 82 -10.56 -25.97 -11.83
C GLN A 82 -10.07 -24.63 -12.40
N TRP A 83 -10.01 -24.52 -13.72
CA TRP A 83 -9.60 -23.29 -14.40
C TRP A 83 -10.63 -22.17 -14.22
N MET A 84 -11.92 -22.47 -14.40
CA MET A 84 -13.02 -21.53 -14.16
C MET A 84 -13.07 -21.07 -12.71
N SER A 85 -12.85 -21.96 -11.73
CA SER A 85 -12.83 -21.60 -10.31
C SER A 85 -11.73 -20.60 -9.96
N LYS A 86 -10.55 -20.69 -10.60
CA LYS A 86 -9.46 -19.71 -10.45
C LYS A 86 -9.80 -18.37 -11.10
N PHE A 87 -10.41 -18.42 -12.29
CA PHE A 87 -10.87 -17.21 -12.99
C PHE A 87 -11.95 -16.46 -12.19
N LEU A 88 -12.92 -17.20 -11.62
CA LEU A 88 -14.01 -16.63 -10.83
C LEU A 88 -13.52 -16.05 -9.50
N SER A 89 -12.57 -16.71 -8.83
CA SER A 89 -11.96 -16.20 -7.60
C SER A 89 -11.19 -14.90 -7.86
N LEU A 90 -10.44 -14.84 -8.97
CA LEU A 90 -9.75 -13.62 -9.39
C LEU A 90 -10.73 -12.52 -9.82
N SER A 91 -11.80 -12.83 -10.56
CA SER A 91 -12.78 -11.81 -10.95
C SER A 91 -13.55 -11.26 -9.76
N LEU A 92 -13.89 -12.10 -8.78
CA LEU A 92 -14.54 -11.68 -7.53
C LEU A 92 -13.64 -10.78 -6.67
N TRP A 93 -12.33 -11.05 -6.60
CA TRP A 93 -11.40 -10.17 -5.89
C TRP A 93 -11.33 -8.76 -6.50
N VAL A 94 -11.44 -8.63 -7.83
CA VAL A 94 -11.55 -7.31 -8.48
C VAL A 94 -12.82 -6.60 -8.02
N SER A 95 -13.96 -7.30 -8.05
CA SER A 95 -15.24 -6.71 -7.67
C SER A 95 -15.26 -6.29 -6.19
N VAL A 96 -14.72 -7.12 -5.30
CA VAL A 96 -14.62 -6.82 -3.86
C VAL A 96 -13.68 -5.64 -3.62
N SER A 97 -12.50 -5.62 -4.25
CA SER A 97 -11.56 -4.50 -4.12
C SER A 97 -12.10 -3.19 -4.71
N ALA A 98 -12.95 -3.25 -5.74
CA ALA A 98 -13.59 -2.10 -6.35
C ALA A 98 -14.81 -1.56 -5.56
N ILE A 99 -15.50 -2.41 -4.78
CA ILE A 99 -16.64 -2.02 -3.92
C ILE A 99 -16.17 -1.40 -2.60
N LEU A 100 -14.95 -1.73 -2.15
CA LEU A 100 -14.40 -1.25 -0.87
C LEU A 100 -13.86 0.19 -0.92
N HIS A 101 -13.91 0.83 -2.08
CA HIS A 101 -13.50 2.22 -2.33
C HIS A 101 -14.74 3.10 -2.51
#